data_AF-A0A2C5ZMV1-F1
#
_entry.id   AF-A0A2C5ZMV1-F1
#
_cell.length_a   1.000
_cell.length_b   1.000
_cell.length_c   1.000
_cell.angle_alpha   90.00
_cell.angle_beta   90.00
_cell.angle_gamma   90.00
#
_symmetry.space_group_name_H-M   'P 1'
#
loop_
_entity.id
_entity.type
_entity.pdbx_description
1 polymer ?
#
loop_
_entity_poly.entity_id
_entity_poly.type
_entity_poly.pdbx_seq_one_letter_code
_entity_poly.pdbx_strand_id
1 'polypeptide(L)'
;MLAPSRAIAAHSGFRVDLNLWDADADASPDDEVSHGHISWRAGDEYDRQIQAPIKGRYGQATVAYVVMSDAVEARVEVVLVNGDGESPADIYGKISVSSKFVQRDLFYKESTDYIGVYPGNAIKLSRAILAVPKDDRLRVHADLVDHDSDASSNDQVAKGYADFHPKVSGKDSATIRGEYGEIRVTVTWS
;
A
#
# COMPACT_ATOMS: atom_id res chain seq x y z
N MET A 1 -7.69 5.46 10.79
CA MET A 1 -8.26 4.21 10.23
C MET A 1 -7.28 3.07 10.49
N LEU A 2 -7.65 2.06 11.28
CA LEU A 2 -6.82 0.88 11.50
C LEU A 2 -6.90 0.01 10.24
N ALA A 3 -5.83 -0.03 9.44
CA ALA A 3 -5.74 -1.01 8.35
C ALA A 3 -5.71 -2.42 8.96
N PRO A 4 -6.39 -3.41 8.36
CA PRO A 4 -6.37 -4.77 8.88
C PRO A 4 -4.93 -5.30 8.95
N SER A 5 -4.59 -5.95 10.08
CA SER A 5 -3.24 -6.47 10.38
C SER A 5 -2.86 -7.73 9.60
N ARG A 6 -3.76 -8.20 8.73
CA ARG A 6 -3.63 -9.35 7.83
C ARG A 6 -4.56 -9.19 6.61
N ALA A 7 -4.31 -9.95 5.55
CA ALA A 7 -5.26 -10.15 4.47
C ALA A 7 -6.51 -10.88 4.98
N ILE A 8 -7.66 -10.65 4.33
CA ILE A 8 -8.92 -11.31 4.70
C ILE A 8 -8.95 -12.67 4.00
N ALA A 9 -8.84 -13.74 4.78
CA ALA A 9 -9.05 -15.09 4.27
C ALA A 9 -10.54 -15.30 3.95
N ALA A 10 -10.84 -15.75 2.73
CA ALA A 10 -12.21 -15.86 2.24
C ALA A 10 -12.83 -17.26 2.41
N HIS A 11 -12.25 -18.17 3.20
CA HIS A 11 -12.69 -19.57 3.31
C HIS A 11 -14.18 -19.75 3.61
N SER A 12 -14.76 -18.89 4.45
CA SER A 12 -16.17 -18.95 4.87
C SER A 12 -17.03 -17.82 4.28
N GLY A 13 -16.49 -17.04 3.35
CA GLY A 13 -17.07 -15.77 2.94
C GLY A 13 -16.78 -14.61 3.91
N PHE A 14 -17.19 -13.41 3.53
CA PHE A 14 -17.06 -12.20 4.34
C PHE A 14 -18.21 -11.22 4.10
N ARG A 15 -18.34 -10.27 5.02
CA ARG A 15 -19.22 -9.11 4.92
C ARG A 15 -18.42 -7.85 5.21
N VAL A 16 -18.62 -6.82 4.40
CA VAL A 16 -18.09 -5.47 4.65
C VAL A 16 -19.27 -4.55 4.81
N ASP A 17 -19.44 -4.01 6.01
CA ASP A 17 -20.42 -2.98 6.31
C ASP A 17 -19.82 -1.60 6.00
N LEU A 18 -20.60 -0.75 5.34
CA LEU A 18 -20.22 0.61 4.99
C LEU A 18 -21.26 1.58 5.54
N ASN A 19 -20.79 2.52 6.34
CA ASN A 19 -21.58 3.59 6.92
C ASN A 19 -20.76 4.87 6.85
N LEU A 20 -21.00 5.66 5.80
CA LEU A 20 -20.28 6.90 5.51
C LEU A 20 -21.27 8.05 5.57
N TRP A 21 -20.85 9.10 6.27
CA TRP A 21 -21.53 10.38 6.42
C TRP A 21 -20.54 11.45 6.00
N ASP A 22 -21.01 12.49 5.32
CA ASP A 22 -20.22 13.71 5.21
C ASP A 22 -20.29 14.47 6.55
N ALA A 23 -19.29 15.30 6.77
CA ALA A 23 -19.18 16.10 7.98
C ALA A 23 -19.37 17.55 7.57
N ASP A 24 -20.45 18.16 8.03
CA ASP A 24 -20.73 19.56 7.75
C ASP A 24 -19.97 20.48 8.71
N ALA A 25 -19.42 21.56 8.16
CA ALA A 25 -18.67 22.55 8.92
C ALA A 25 -19.56 23.67 9.50
N ASP A 26 -20.84 23.71 9.12
CA ASP A 26 -21.80 24.71 9.56
C ASP A 26 -22.91 24.08 10.44
N ALA A 27 -24.09 24.70 10.52
CA ALA A 27 -25.18 24.24 11.37
C ALA A 27 -26.10 23.20 10.71
N SER A 28 -25.87 22.82 9.44
CA SER A 28 -26.62 21.73 8.82
C SER A 28 -26.27 20.38 9.46
N PRO A 29 -27.21 19.42 9.45
CA PRO A 29 -26.91 18.06 9.87
C PRO A 29 -26.06 17.34 8.84
N ASP A 30 -25.07 16.56 9.31
CA ASP A 30 -24.35 15.56 8.51
C ASP A 30 -25.32 14.73 7.65
N ASP A 31 -24.99 14.54 6.38
CA ASP A 31 -25.77 13.82 5.38
C ASP A 31 -25.24 12.40 5.16
N GLU A 32 -26.18 11.44 5.07
CA GLU A 32 -25.83 10.04 4.81
C GLU A 32 -25.34 9.87 3.36
N VAL A 33 -24.04 9.62 3.21
CA VAL A 33 -23.40 9.36 1.91
C VAL A 33 -23.61 7.91 1.48
N SER A 34 -23.40 6.93 2.36
CA SER A 34 -23.65 5.52 2.05
C SER A 34 -23.95 4.69 3.29
N HIS A 35 -24.97 3.85 3.25
CA HIS A 35 -25.29 2.95 4.36
C HIS A 35 -25.75 1.59 3.85
N GLY A 36 -24.95 0.56 4.09
CA GLY A 36 -25.27 -0.80 3.64
C GLY A 36 -24.11 -1.75 3.84
N HIS A 37 -24.13 -2.84 3.08
CA HIS A 37 -23.06 -3.84 3.14
C HIS A 37 -22.89 -4.56 1.81
N ILE A 38 -21.70 -5.12 1.60
CA ILE A 38 -21.47 -6.16 0.61
C ILE A 38 -21.17 -7.47 1.33
N SER A 39 -21.57 -8.57 0.71
CA SER A 39 -21.23 -9.91 1.16
C SER A 39 -20.70 -10.71 -0.01
N TRP A 40 -19.69 -11.51 0.26
CA TRP A 40 -19.20 -12.52 -0.67
C TRP A 40 -19.24 -13.86 0.06
N ARG A 41 -19.73 -14.91 -0.61
CA ARG A 41 -19.90 -16.26 -0.08
C ARG A 41 -18.96 -17.22 -0.79
N ALA A 42 -18.53 -18.26 -0.08
CA ALA A 42 -17.77 -19.33 -0.70
C ALA A 42 -18.56 -19.94 -1.87
N GLY A 43 -18.00 -19.87 -3.07
CA GLY A 43 -18.65 -20.31 -4.31
C GLY A 43 -19.12 -19.16 -5.22
N ASP A 44 -19.11 -17.92 -4.73
CA ASP A 44 -19.26 -16.74 -5.59
C ASP A 44 -18.02 -16.58 -6.50
N GLU A 45 -18.08 -15.62 -7.43
CA GLU A 45 -17.00 -15.40 -8.41
C GLU A 45 -15.65 -15.08 -7.73
N TYR A 46 -14.60 -15.75 -8.21
CA TYR A 46 -13.20 -15.49 -7.86
C TYR A 46 -12.47 -14.82 -9.03
N ASP A 47 -11.28 -14.27 -8.77
CA ASP A 47 -10.30 -13.79 -9.75
C ASP A 47 -10.85 -12.73 -10.72
N ARG A 48 -11.86 -11.99 -10.26
CA ARG A 48 -12.49 -10.89 -10.98
C ARG A 48 -12.61 -9.68 -10.07
N GLN A 49 -12.26 -8.51 -10.61
CA GLN A 49 -12.52 -7.26 -9.91
C GLN A 49 -14.02 -6.99 -9.88
N ILE A 50 -14.58 -6.86 -8.68
CA ILE A 50 -15.97 -6.53 -8.42
C ILE A 50 -16.03 -5.07 -7.97
N GLN A 51 -16.97 -4.31 -8.53
CA GLN A 51 -17.31 -2.97 -8.08
C GLN A 51 -18.77 -2.98 -7.63
N ALA A 52 -18.98 -2.75 -6.34
CA ALA A 52 -20.29 -2.81 -5.71
C ALA A 52 -20.67 -1.42 -5.15
N PRO A 53 -21.57 -0.68 -5.83
CA PRO A 53 -22.07 0.59 -5.31
C PRO A 53 -23.01 0.35 -4.12
N ILE A 54 -22.78 1.07 -3.03
CA ILE A 54 -23.64 1.15 -1.84
C ILE A 54 -24.20 2.57 -1.80
N LYS A 55 -25.51 2.68 -1.95
CA LYS A 55 -26.22 3.96 -1.94
C LYS A 55 -26.55 4.38 -0.52
N GLY A 56 -26.45 5.68 -0.25
CA GLY A 56 -27.07 6.33 0.91
C GLY A 56 -28.21 7.22 0.47
N ARG A 57 -28.76 7.98 1.41
CA ARG A 57 -29.81 8.95 1.12
C ARG A 57 -29.36 10.09 0.21
N TYR A 58 -28.12 10.56 0.34
CA TYR A 58 -27.62 11.75 -0.34
C TYR A 58 -26.38 11.50 -1.20
N GLY A 59 -25.89 10.26 -1.23
CA GLY A 59 -24.72 9.90 -2.01
C GLY A 59 -24.65 8.42 -2.35
N GLN A 60 -23.45 8.01 -2.79
CA GLN A 60 -23.09 6.61 -2.93
C GLN A 60 -21.58 6.45 -2.77
N ALA A 61 -21.17 5.27 -2.33
CA ALA A 61 -19.78 4.85 -2.33
C ALA A 61 -19.64 3.51 -3.04
N THR A 62 -18.53 3.30 -3.76
CA THR A 62 -18.26 2.03 -4.45
C THR A 62 -17.22 1.24 -3.69
N VAL A 63 -17.56 0.02 -3.27
CA VAL A 63 -16.60 -0.95 -2.74
C VAL A 63 -16.02 -1.72 -3.92
N ALA A 64 -14.74 -1.51 -4.21
CA ALA A 64 -13.99 -2.29 -5.18
C ALA A 64 -13.19 -3.40 -4.47
N TYR A 65 -13.39 -4.66 -4.85
CA TYR A 65 -12.69 -5.79 -4.25
C TYR A 65 -12.46 -6.93 -5.24
N VAL A 66 -11.57 -7.84 -4.89
CA VAL A 66 -11.33 -9.11 -5.59
C VAL A 66 -11.22 -10.20 -4.53
N VAL A 67 -11.75 -11.37 -4.83
CA VAL A 67 -11.50 -12.58 -4.04
C VAL A 67 -10.67 -13.51 -4.90
N MET A 68 -9.43 -13.73 -4.50
CA MET A 68 -8.50 -14.54 -5.27
C MET A 68 -8.72 -16.03 -4.92
N SER A 69 -8.79 -16.89 -5.93
CA SER A 69 -8.96 -18.34 -5.70
C SER A 69 -7.72 -18.98 -5.08
N ASP A 70 -6.54 -18.50 -5.45
CA ASP A 70 -5.25 -18.93 -4.91
C ASP A 70 -4.30 -17.74 -4.74
N ALA A 71 -4.05 -17.37 -3.48
CA ALA A 71 -3.21 -16.25 -3.11
C ALA A 71 -2.44 -16.52 -1.82
N VAL A 72 -1.42 -15.72 -1.59
CA VAL A 72 -0.62 -15.68 -0.34
C VAL A 72 -0.63 -14.28 0.23
N GLU A 73 -0.50 -14.16 1.54
CA GLU A 73 -0.27 -12.87 2.18
C GLU A 73 1.19 -12.46 1.94
N ALA A 74 1.38 -11.22 1.49
CA ALA A 74 2.67 -10.56 1.41
C ALA A 74 2.72 -9.40 2.39
N ARG A 75 3.77 -9.36 3.21
CA ARG A 75 4.11 -8.23 4.06
C ARG A 75 5.40 -7.58 3.55
N VAL A 76 5.28 -6.33 3.10
CA VAL A 76 6.39 -5.53 2.58
C VAL A 76 7.01 -4.70 3.70
N GLU A 77 8.32 -4.77 3.81
CA GLU A 77 9.14 -3.88 4.62
C GLU A 77 10.16 -3.19 3.72
N VAL A 78 10.38 -1.89 3.93
CA VAL A 78 11.38 -1.12 3.20
C VAL A 78 12.29 -0.45 4.21
N VAL A 79 13.59 -0.70 4.07
CA VAL A 79 14.65 -0.17 4.93
C VAL A 79 15.55 0.73 4.11
N LEU A 80 15.83 1.94 4.62
CA LEU A 80 16.85 2.81 4.05
C LEU A 80 18.22 2.18 4.31
N VAL A 81 19.03 1.97 3.28
CA VAL A 81 20.41 1.47 3.46
C VAL A 81 21.39 2.66 3.41
N ASN A 82 21.18 3.59 2.47
CA ASN A 82 21.89 4.86 2.36
C ASN A 82 20.94 5.90 1.74
N GLY A 83 20.90 7.13 2.25
CA GLY A 83 20.18 8.26 1.62
C GLY A 83 21.06 8.85 0.50
N ASP A 84 22.19 9.38 0.93
CA ASP A 84 23.18 10.07 0.10
C ASP A 84 24.56 10.18 0.82
N GLY A 85 24.64 9.72 2.06
CA GLY A 85 25.79 9.90 2.96
C GLY A 85 25.43 10.64 4.26
N GLU A 86 24.23 11.21 4.32
CA GLU A 86 23.66 11.88 5.49
C GLU A 86 22.94 10.93 6.45
N SER A 87 22.70 11.41 7.67
CA SER A 87 22.07 10.64 8.74
C SER A 87 21.49 11.57 9.80
N PRO A 88 20.15 11.79 9.83
CA PRO A 88 19.14 11.17 8.96
C PRO A 88 19.17 11.72 7.52
N ALA A 89 18.63 10.94 6.59
CA ALA A 89 18.22 11.40 5.26
C ALA A 89 16.77 11.90 5.32
N ASP A 90 16.48 13.03 4.69
CA ASP A 90 15.17 13.68 4.62
C ASP A 90 14.36 13.17 3.41
N ILE A 91 13.78 11.98 3.58
CA ILE A 91 13.15 11.21 2.50
C ILE A 91 11.76 11.73 2.13
N TYR A 92 11.55 11.98 0.84
CA TYR A 92 10.24 12.12 0.20
C TYR A 92 10.09 11.24 -1.04
N GLY A 93 8.91 11.26 -1.66
CA GLY A 93 8.61 10.53 -2.89
C GLY A 93 7.59 9.42 -2.66
N LYS A 94 7.71 8.33 -3.42
CA LYS A 94 6.66 7.30 -3.53
C LYS A 94 7.23 5.89 -3.50
N ILE A 95 6.58 5.03 -2.72
CA ILE A 95 6.72 3.57 -2.82
C ILE A 95 5.34 3.01 -3.17
N SER A 96 5.26 2.22 -4.22
CA SER A 96 4.01 1.61 -4.66
C SER A 96 4.19 0.15 -5.01
N VAL A 97 3.09 -0.60 -5.03
CA VAL A 97 3.08 -2.00 -5.44
C VAL A 97 2.11 -2.23 -6.55
N SER A 98 2.46 -3.17 -7.41
CA SER A 98 1.59 -3.67 -8.47
C SER A 98 1.66 -5.20 -8.58
N SER A 99 0.49 -5.81 -8.76
CA SER A 99 0.24 -7.20 -9.13
C SER A 99 -1.06 -7.21 -9.97
N LYS A 100 -1.42 -8.34 -10.58
CA LYS A 100 -2.58 -8.57 -11.45
C LYS A 100 -3.87 -7.87 -10.99
N PHE A 101 -4.14 -7.88 -9.69
CA PHE A 101 -5.35 -7.26 -9.12
C PHE A 101 -5.06 -6.19 -8.04
N VAL A 102 -3.80 -5.86 -7.79
CA VAL A 102 -3.41 -4.92 -6.73
C VAL A 102 -2.58 -3.81 -7.34
N GLN A 103 -3.02 -2.57 -7.16
CA GLN A 103 -2.21 -1.39 -7.42
C GLN A 103 -2.44 -0.41 -6.28
N ARG A 104 -1.39 -0.09 -5.50
CA ARG A 104 -1.53 0.80 -4.33
C ARG A 104 -0.21 1.43 -3.94
N ASP A 105 -0.31 2.63 -3.38
CA ASP A 105 0.79 3.30 -2.72
C ASP A 105 0.97 2.74 -1.30
N LEU A 106 2.22 2.46 -0.93
CA LEU A 106 2.62 2.06 0.42
C LEU A 106 3.21 3.23 1.19
N PHE A 107 3.81 4.19 0.48
CA PHE A 107 4.36 5.43 1.03
C PHE A 107 4.19 6.52 -0.02
N TYR A 108 3.82 7.71 0.44
CA TYR A 108 3.77 8.90 -0.39
C TYR A 108 4.05 10.12 0.48
N LYS A 109 4.98 10.95 0.01
CA LYS A 109 5.36 12.22 0.61
C LYS A 109 5.71 13.19 -0.52
N GLU A 110 5.09 14.36 -0.50
CA GLU A 110 5.42 15.46 -1.42
C GLU A 110 6.82 16.02 -1.08
N SER A 111 7.44 16.73 -2.02
CA SER A 111 8.77 17.33 -1.81
C SER A 111 8.85 18.34 -0.65
N THR A 112 7.71 18.88 -0.22
CA THR A 112 7.60 19.81 0.91
C THR A 112 7.26 19.13 2.23
N ASP A 113 7.07 17.81 2.24
CA ASP A 113 6.66 17.01 3.40
C ASP A 113 7.53 15.75 3.51
N TYR A 114 8.82 15.93 3.84
CA TYR A 114 9.77 14.83 4.00
C TYR A 114 9.76 14.23 5.43
N ILE A 115 10.39 13.06 5.57
CA ILE A 115 10.62 12.42 6.87
C ILE A 115 12.10 12.08 7.06
N GLY A 116 12.64 12.40 8.22
CA GLY A 116 13.98 11.97 8.60
C GLY A 116 14.03 10.46 8.83
N VAL A 117 14.85 9.75 8.04
CA VAL A 117 15.08 8.30 8.14
C VAL A 117 16.57 8.04 8.28
N TYR A 118 16.95 7.29 9.31
CA TYR A 118 18.34 6.88 9.50
C TYR A 118 18.67 5.64 8.66
N PRO A 119 19.89 5.52 8.11
CA PRO A 119 20.38 4.27 7.55
C PRO A 119 20.18 3.09 8.50
N GLY A 120 19.65 1.97 7.99
CA GLY A 120 19.27 0.78 8.75
C GLY A 120 17.84 0.81 9.31
N ASN A 121 17.15 1.94 9.30
CA ASN A 121 15.77 2.04 9.79
C ASN A 121 14.73 1.83 8.69
N ALA A 122 13.57 1.34 9.11
CA ALA A 122 12.43 1.14 8.22
C ALA A 122 11.75 2.47 7.87
N ILE A 123 11.41 2.62 6.58
CA ILE A 123 10.50 3.68 6.11
C ILE A 123 9.07 3.28 6.52
N LYS A 124 8.37 4.17 7.21
CA LYS A 124 7.02 3.90 7.73
C LYS A 124 5.98 3.88 6.61
N LEU A 125 5.56 2.68 6.22
CA LEU A 125 4.51 2.48 5.22
C LEU A 125 3.11 2.71 5.81
N SER A 126 2.20 3.30 5.03
CA SER A 126 0.80 3.51 5.39
C SER A 126 0.03 2.18 5.52
N ARG A 127 0.40 1.19 4.71
CA ARG A 127 -0.12 -0.18 4.77
C ARG A 127 0.89 -1.12 4.13
N ALA A 128 1.33 -2.14 4.86
CA ALA A 128 2.41 -3.05 4.44
C ALA A 128 1.93 -4.42 3.92
N ILE A 129 0.63 -4.72 4.09
CA ILE A 129 0.09 -6.08 3.87
C ILE A 129 -0.87 -6.06 2.68
N LEU A 130 -0.77 -7.10 1.85
CA LEU A 130 -1.62 -7.35 0.70
C LEU A 130 -1.71 -8.85 0.40
N ALA A 131 -2.75 -9.25 -0.33
CA ALA A 131 -2.84 -10.57 -0.94
C ALA A 131 -2.25 -10.51 -2.36
N VAL A 132 -1.50 -11.55 -2.75
CA VAL A 132 -0.89 -11.66 -4.08
C VAL A 132 -1.28 -13.01 -4.68
N PRO A 133 -1.83 -13.06 -5.91
CA PRO A 133 -2.13 -14.31 -6.61
C PRO A 133 -0.86 -15.14 -6.79
N LYS A 134 -0.93 -16.46 -6.55
CA LYS A 134 0.26 -17.33 -6.68
C LYS A 134 0.77 -17.49 -8.12
N ASP A 135 -0.09 -17.24 -9.11
CA ASP A 135 0.22 -17.30 -10.54
C ASP A 135 0.84 -16.01 -11.10
N ASP A 136 1.14 -15.03 -10.25
CA ASP A 136 1.63 -13.70 -10.63
C ASP A 136 2.90 -13.31 -9.86
N ARG A 137 3.29 -12.03 -9.92
CA ARG A 137 4.38 -11.43 -9.16
C ARG A 137 3.92 -10.20 -8.38
N LEU A 138 4.57 -9.96 -7.25
CA LEU A 138 4.53 -8.67 -6.57
C LEU A 138 5.67 -7.80 -7.07
N ARG A 139 5.36 -6.72 -7.77
CA ARG A 139 6.34 -5.69 -8.12
C ARG A 139 6.26 -4.53 -7.14
N VAL A 140 7.38 -4.20 -6.51
CA VAL A 140 7.53 -3.03 -5.65
C VAL A 140 8.29 -1.96 -6.43
N HIS A 141 7.68 -0.79 -6.63
CA HIS A 141 8.29 0.37 -7.27
C HIS A 141 8.69 1.39 -6.21
N ALA A 142 9.82 2.04 -6.42
CA ALA A 142 10.28 3.15 -5.60
C ALA A 142 10.78 4.30 -6.48
N ASP A 143 10.42 5.51 -6.08
CA ASP A 143 10.97 6.78 -6.54
C ASP A 143 11.11 7.65 -5.30
N LEU A 144 12.29 7.62 -4.69
CA LEU A 144 12.61 8.26 -3.42
C LEU A 144 13.80 9.19 -3.60
N VAL A 145 13.71 10.32 -2.91
CA VAL A 145 14.67 11.42 -3.02
C VAL A 145 14.93 11.95 -1.61
N ASP A 146 16.17 12.35 -1.38
CA ASP A 146 16.63 13.07 -0.20
C ASP A 146 16.43 14.58 -0.41
N HIS A 147 15.95 15.28 0.61
CA HIS A 147 15.70 16.71 0.51
C HIS A 147 16.84 17.51 1.13
N ASP A 148 17.49 18.30 0.30
CA ASP A 148 18.54 19.20 0.78
C ASP A 148 17.94 20.54 1.17
N SER A 149 18.17 20.95 2.42
CA SER A 149 17.71 22.24 2.92
C SER A 149 18.60 23.42 2.53
N ASP A 150 19.77 23.15 1.94
CA ASP A 150 20.72 24.17 1.50
C ASP A 150 20.66 24.43 -0.02
N ALA A 151 21.73 24.95 -0.63
CA ALA A 151 21.77 25.28 -2.05
C ALA A 151 22.11 24.07 -2.95
N SER A 152 22.40 22.89 -2.39
CA SER A 152 22.62 21.66 -3.14
C SER A 152 21.32 21.14 -3.76
N SER A 153 21.47 20.17 -4.66
CA SER A 153 20.35 19.58 -5.38
C SER A 153 19.96 18.29 -4.69
N ASN A 154 18.67 18.15 -4.37
CA ASN A 154 18.08 16.92 -3.85
C ASN A 154 18.61 15.64 -4.51
N ASP A 155 18.95 14.66 -3.69
CA ASP A 155 19.67 13.46 -4.13
C ASP A 155 18.75 12.26 -4.33
N GLN A 156 18.86 11.61 -5.50
CA GLN A 156 18.03 10.45 -5.81
C GLN A 156 18.48 9.21 -5.01
N VAL A 157 17.68 8.85 -4.01
CA VAL A 157 17.92 7.72 -3.09
C VAL A 157 17.57 6.39 -3.74
N ALA A 158 16.43 6.28 -4.42
CA ALA A 158 16.02 5.02 -5.06
C ALA A 158 15.10 5.28 -6.24
N LYS A 159 15.39 4.68 -7.40
CA LYS A 159 14.50 4.76 -8.57
C LYS A 159 14.47 3.46 -9.34
N GLY A 160 13.28 2.86 -9.43
CA GLY A 160 13.08 1.62 -10.17
C GLY A 160 12.13 0.67 -9.46
N TYR A 161 12.36 -0.63 -9.64
CA TYR A 161 11.49 -1.66 -9.08
C TYR A 161 12.23 -2.95 -8.75
N ALA A 162 11.60 -3.77 -7.90
CA ALA A 162 11.97 -5.15 -7.62
C ALA A 162 10.77 -6.07 -7.78
N ASP A 163 10.99 -7.24 -8.40
CA ASP A 163 9.98 -8.28 -8.60
C ASP A 163 10.17 -9.41 -7.58
N PHE A 164 9.07 -9.82 -6.97
CA PHE A 164 9.01 -10.89 -5.97
C PHE A 164 7.99 -11.94 -6.39
N HIS A 165 8.41 -13.20 -6.42
CA HIS A 165 7.52 -14.31 -6.76
C HIS A 165 6.86 -14.86 -5.49
N PRO A 166 5.53 -15.01 -5.46
CA PRO A 166 4.78 -15.56 -4.34
C PRO A 166 5.31 -16.91 -3.86
N LYS A 167 5.39 -17.07 -2.52
CA LYS A 167 5.76 -18.31 -1.85
C LYS A 167 4.75 -18.64 -0.78
N VAL A 168 4.63 -19.92 -0.44
CA VAL A 168 3.75 -20.36 0.68
C VAL A 168 4.27 -19.85 2.03
N SER A 169 5.59 -19.68 2.17
CA SER A 169 6.20 -19.09 3.35
C SER A 169 7.61 -18.60 3.04
N GLY A 170 8.16 -17.79 3.95
CA GLY A 170 9.55 -17.37 3.92
C GLY A 170 9.72 -15.89 3.62
N LYS A 171 10.95 -15.50 3.28
CA LYS A 171 11.31 -14.11 2.98
C LYS A 171 12.09 -14.02 1.68
N ASP A 172 11.85 -12.94 0.96
CA ASP A 172 12.66 -12.49 -0.17
C ASP A 172 13.09 -11.06 0.04
N SER A 173 14.30 -10.72 -0.38
CA SER A 173 14.81 -9.35 -0.30
C SER A 173 15.46 -8.95 -1.60
N ALA A 174 15.30 -7.68 -1.97
CA ALA A 174 15.96 -7.06 -3.10
C ALA A 174 16.34 -5.62 -2.78
N THR A 175 17.37 -5.11 -3.44
CA THR A 175 17.80 -3.72 -3.33
C THR A 175 17.30 -2.93 -4.53
N ILE A 176 16.76 -1.73 -4.29
CA ILE A 176 16.48 -0.74 -5.33
C ILE A 176 17.44 0.42 -5.11
N ARG A 177 18.22 0.76 -6.13
CA ARG A 177 19.29 1.77 -6.06
C ARG A 177 18.87 3.06 -6.73
N GLY A 178 19.30 4.17 -6.15
CA GLY A 178 19.33 5.47 -6.78
C GLY A 178 20.74 5.78 -7.27
N GLU A 179 20.98 7.05 -7.58
CA GLU A 179 22.32 7.52 -7.93
C GLU A 179 23.17 7.71 -6.67
N TYR A 180 22.54 8.16 -5.57
CA TYR A 180 23.22 8.53 -4.32
C TYR A 180 22.87 7.60 -3.15
N GLY A 181 21.73 6.90 -3.23
CA GLY A 181 21.25 6.03 -2.17
C GLY A 181 20.88 4.62 -2.62
N GLU A 182 20.41 3.84 -1.64
CA GLU A 182 19.68 2.62 -1.92
C GLU A 182 18.74 2.23 -0.77
N ILE A 183 17.69 1.52 -1.12
CA ILE A 183 16.76 0.90 -0.17
C ILE A 183 16.81 -0.63 -0.31
N ARG A 184 16.54 -1.33 0.79
CA ARG A 184 16.27 -2.76 0.79
C ARG A 184 14.78 -3.00 0.99
N VAL A 185 14.18 -3.72 0.05
CA VAL A 185 12.81 -4.19 0.15
C VAL A 185 12.85 -5.65 0.60
N THR A 186 12.07 -5.99 1.63
CA THR A 186 11.86 -7.36 2.10
C THR A 186 10.39 -7.72 2.04
N VAL A 187 10.07 -8.85 1.41
CA VAL A 187 8.73 -9.42 1.39
C VAL A 187 8.73 -10.66 2.27
N THR A 188 7.84 -10.70 3.26
CA THR A 188 7.56 -11.90 4.05
C THR A 188 6.25 -12.52 3.56
N TRP A 189 6.27 -13.81 3.26
CA TRP A 189 5.13 -14.58 2.76
C TRP A 189 4.52 -15.44 3.85
N SER A 190 3.19 -15.53 3.89
CA SER A 190 2.42 -16.37 4.82
C SER A 190 1.02 -16.72 4.33
#